data_AF-A0A1E7JQH0-F1
#
_entry.id   AF-A0A1E7JQH0-F1
#
_cell.length_a   1.000
_cell.length_b   1.000
_cell.length_c   1.000
_cell.angle_alpha   90.00
_cell.angle_beta   90.00
_cell.angle_gamma   90.00
#
_symmetry.space_group_name_H-M   'P 1'
#
loop_
_entity.id
_entity.type
_entity.pdbx_description
1 polymer ?
#
loop_
_entity_poly.entity_id
_entity_poly.type
_entity_poly.pdbx_seq_one_letter_code
_entity_poly.pdbx_strand_id
1 'polypeptide(L)'
;MSSADDGRSLGQLVASATAELSGLVHDEIALAKAEIRQDVKRGIVGGGAATVAGVLLLFSLPVLSFAAAYGIHNLGLGLAWSFLIVGGAYIVLALILLLLAMRKFKRIKPPEKSIASAKETASVLSRTKPHPRTRPAKQPESTTAA
;
A
#
# COMPACT_ATOMS: atom_id res chain seq x y z
N MET A 1 10.92 0.06 -55.18
CA MET A 1 11.04 1.26 -54.31
C MET A 1 10.85 0.76 -52.88
N SER A 2 11.78 0.78 -51.94
CA SER A 2 13.13 1.38 -51.81
C SER A 2 13.95 0.50 -50.85
N SER A 3 15.27 0.52 -51.03
CA SER A 3 16.31 -0.28 -50.36
C SER A 3 16.44 0.00 -48.85
N ALA A 4 16.08 -0.96 -47.98
CA ALA A 4 16.33 -0.85 -46.54
C ALA A 4 16.55 -2.20 -45.82
N ASP A 5 16.89 -3.27 -46.54
CA ASP A 5 17.07 -4.63 -45.95
C ASP A 5 18.53 -5.08 -45.81
N ASP A 6 19.51 -4.22 -46.14
CA ASP A 6 20.92 -4.51 -45.85
C ASP A 6 21.28 -4.12 -44.40
N GLY A 7 21.26 -5.11 -43.51
CA GLY A 7 22.19 -5.15 -42.36
C GLY A 7 21.80 -4.38 -41.09
N ARG A 8 20.57 -4.53 -40.58
CA ARG A 8 20.32 -4.19 -39.16
C ARG A 8 21.24 -5.06 -38.29
N SER A 9 22.25 -4.42 -37.69
CA SER A 9 23.19 -5.13 -36.81
C SER A 9 22.42 -5.78 -35.64
N LEU A 10 22.89 -6.92 -35.14
CA LEU A 10 22.34 -7.55 -33.94
C LEU A 10 22.25 -6.58 -32.76
N GLY A 11 23.16 -5.60 -32.69
CA GLY A 11 23.14 -4.53 -31.71
C GLY A 11 21.91 -3.61 -31.83
N GLN A 12 21.46 -3.29 -33.04
CA GLN A 12 20.25 -2.50 -33.27
C GLN A 12 18.97 -3.27 -32.93
N LEU A 13 18.91 -4.58 -33.21
CA LEU A 13 17.75 -5.42 -32.88
C LEU A 13 17.60 -5.61 -31.35
N VAL A 14 18.73 -5.81 -30.66
CA VAL A 14 18.74 -5.89 -29.19
C VAL A 14 18.39 -4.53 -28.57
N ALA A 15 18.90 -3.43 -29.14
CA ALA A 15 18.57 -2.08 -28.66
C ALA A 15 17.07 -1.78 -28.84
N SER A 16 16.46 -2.14 -29.98
CA SER A 16 15.03 -1.92 -30.20
C SER A 16 14.16 -2.77 -29.29
N ALA A 17 14.46 -4.06 -29.14
CA ALA A 17 13.72 -4.95 -28.23
C ALA A 17 13.83 -4.48 -26.76
N THR A 18 15.01 -4.00 -26.34
CA THR A 18 15.20 -3.44 -24.99
C THR A 18 14.40 -2.16 -24.80
N ALA A 19 14.31 -1.31 -25.83
CA ALA A 19 13.50 -0.09 -25.78
C ALA A 19 11.99 -0.40 -25.69
N GLU A 20 11.49 -1.39 -26.43
CA GLU A 20 10.09 -1.82 -26.35
C GLU A 20 9.73 -2.41 -24.98
N LEU A 21 10.60 -3.24 -24.42
CA LEU A 21 10.43 -3.77 -23.06
C LEU A 21 10.45 -2.64 -22.01
N SER A 22 11.32 -1.64 -22.18
CA SER A 22 11.34 -0.46 -21.32
C SER A 22 10.04 0.35 -21.43
N GLY A 23 9.44 0.41 -22.62
CA GLY A 23 8.13 1.02 -22.83
C GLY A 23 7.02 0.27 -22.10
N LEU A 24 6.95 -1.06 -22.25
CA LEU A 24 5.95 -1.88 -21.58
C LEU A 24 6.02 -1.76 -20.06
N VAL A 25 7.22 -1.79 -19.47
CA VAL A 25 7.40 -1.60 -18.03
C VAL A 25 6.95 -0.22 -17.59
N HIS A 26 7.25 0.82 -18.38
CA HIS A 26 6.79 2.18 -18.09
C HIS A 26 5.27 2.27 -18.10
N ASP A 27 4.62 1.62 -19.06
CA ASP A 27 3.18 1.61 -19.22
C ASP A 27 2.49 0.84 -18.08
N GLU A 28 3.05 -0.30 -17.66
CA GLU A 28 2.55 -1.08 -16.53
C GLU A 28 2.62 -0.28 -15.22
N ILE A 29 3.71 0.47 -15.02
CA ILE A 29 3.87 1.38 -13.88
C ILE A 29 2.88 2.54 -13.97
N ALA A 30 2.67 3.11 -15.16
CA ALA A 30 1.73 4.20 -15.38
C ALA A 30 0.29 3.74 -15.10
N LEU A 31 -0.07 2.51 -15.52
CA LEU A 31 -1.35 1.90 -15.28
C LEU A 31 -1.57 1.61 -13.79
N ALA A 32 -0.62 0.95 -13.13
CA ALA A 32 -0.69 0.68 -11.69
C ALA A 32 -0.84 1.99 -10.89
N LYS A 33 -0.13 3.05 -11.31
CA LYS A 33 -0.27 4.38 -10.71
C LYS A 33 -1.65 5.00 -10.96
N ALA A 34 -2.24 4.79 -12.13
CA ALA A 34 -3.59 5.26 -12.43
C ALA A 34 -4.65 4.51 -11.60
N GLU A 35 -4.52 3.19 -11.47
CA GLU A 35 -5.42 2.35 -10.66
C GLU A 35 -5.34 2.74 -9.18
N ILE A 36 -4.15 2.89 -8.62
CA ILE A 36 -3.97 3.36 -7.23
C ILE A 36 -4.62 4.74 -7.04
N ARG A 37 -4.44 5.68 -7.99
CA ARG A 37 -5.09 7.01 -7.92
C ARG A 37 -6.61 6.90 -7.97
N GLN A 38 -7.14 6.01 -8.80
CA GLN A 38 -8.57 5.79 -8.95
C GLN A 38 -9.17 5.16 -7.69
N ASP A 39 -8.48 4.20 -7.10
CA ASP A 39 -8.88 3.56 -5.84
C ASP A 39 -8.83 4.55 -4.67
N VAL A 40 -7.79 5.37 -4.58
CA VAL A 40 -7.71 6.46 -3.60
C VAL A 40 -8.88 7.42 -3.80
N LYS A 41 -9.16 7.84 -5.04
CA LYS A 41 -10.28 8.75 -5.33
C LYS A 41 -11.63 8.13 -4.97
N ARG A 42 -11.85 6.86 -5.30
CA ARG A 42 -13.06 6.11 -4.94
C ARG A 42 -13.19 5.96 -3.43
N GLY A 43 -12.08 5.67 -2.73
CA GLY A 43 -12.04 5.60 -1.27
C GLY A 43 -12.38 6.95 -0.62
N ILE A 44 -11.86 8.05 -1.15
CA ILE A 44 -12.18 9.41 -0.66
C ILE A 44 -13.65 9.76 -0.92
N VAL A 45 -14.14 9.56 -2.15
CA VAL A 45 -15.52 9.93 -2.52
C VAL A 45 -16.52 9.03 -1.79
N GLY A 46 -16.28 7.72 -1.78
CA GLY A 46 -17.14 6.75 -1.08
C GLY A 46 -17.06 6.87 0.44
N GLY A 47 -15.90 7.29 0.98
CA GLY A 47 -15.68 7.51 2.40
C GLY A 47 -16.09 8.90 2.90
N GLY A 48 -16.40 9.85 2.01
CA GLY A 48 -16.68 11.24 2.37
C GLY A 48 -17.86 11.38 3.33
N ALA A 49 -18.99 10.76 3.00
CA ALA A 49 -20.18 10.77 3.87
C ALA A 49 -19.92 10.08 5.22
N ALA A 50 -19.20 8.95 5.22
CA ALA A 50 -18.82 8.25 6.45
C ALA A 50 -17.88 9.10 7.33
N THR A 51 -16.99 9.88 6.72
CA THR A 51 -16.07 10.79 7.43
C THR A 51 -16.86 11.93 8.07
N VAL A 52 -17.75 12.59 7.33
CA VAL A 52 -18.61 13.66 7.85
C VAL A 52 -19.52 13.13 8.96
N ALA A 53 -20.14 11.97 8.76
CA ALA A 53 -20.96 11.33 9.79
C ALA A 53 -20.14 11.00 11.05
N GLY A 54 -18.92 10.48 10.89
CA GLY A 54 -18.00 10.21 12.01
C GLY A 54 -17.63 11.48 12.78
N VAL A 55 -17.35 12.58 12.08
CA VAL A 55 -17.08 13.89 12.70
C VAL A 55 -18.31 14.39 13.46
N LEU A 56 -19.50 14.35 12.85
CA LEU A 56 -20.73 14.78 13.52
C LEU A 56 -21.05 13.94 14.75
N LEU A 57 -20.86 12.62 14.69
CA LEU A 57 -21.00 11.74 15.85
C LEU A 57 -20.00 12.11 16.95
N LEU A 58 -18.73 12.37 16.61
CA LEU A 58 -17.72 12.80 17.58
C LEU A 58 -18.09 14.12 18.26
N PHE A 59 -18.56 15.12 17.49
CA PHE A 59 -19.03 16.40 18.04
C PHE A 59 -20.35 16.30 18.81
N SER A 60 -21.18 15.30 18.52
CA SER A 60 -22.40 15.05 19.28
C SER A 60 -22.13 14.51 20.68
N LEU A 61 -20.99 13.83 20.90
CA LEU A 61 -20.67 13.20 22.19
C LEU A 61 -20.68 14.19 23.36
N PRO A 62 -20.01 15.36 23.32
CA PRO A 62 -20.12 16.34 24.39
C PRO A 62 -21.56 16.78 24.67
N VAL A 63 -22.33 17.09 23.61
CA VAL A 63 -23.73 17.55 23.73
C VAL A 63 -24.59 16.48 24.39
N LEU A 64 -24.50 15.23 23.93
CA LEU A 64 -25.20 14.09 24.52
C LEU A 64 -24.74 13.80 25.95
N SER A 65 -23.46 14.03 26.27
CA SER A 65 -22.93 13.86 27.62
C SER A 65 -23.54 14.86 28.60
N PHE A 66 -23.63 16.13 28.21
CA PHE A 66 -24.32 17.15 28.99
C PHE A 66 -25.80 16.80 29.15
N ALA A 67 -26.49 16.45 28.06
CA ALA A 67 -27.90 16.06 28.11
C ALA A 67 -28.14 14.87 29.04
N ALA A 68 -27.30 13.83 28.97
CA ALA A 68 -27.39 12.67 29.85
C ALA A 68 -27.11 13.03 31.32
N ALA A 69 -26.08 13.82 31.59
CA ALA A 69 -25.75 14.24 32.96
C ALA A 69 -26.87 15.09 33.58
N TYR A 70 -27.43 16.04 32.84
CA TYR A 70 -28.59 16.82 33.31
C TYR A 70 -29.85 15.96 33.45
N GLY A 71 -30.06 14.99 32.54
CA GLY A 71 -31.16 14.03 32.65
C GLY A 71 -31.08 13.19 33.92
N ILE A 72 -29.89 12.69 34.26
CA ILE A 72 -29.64 11.95 35.51
C ILE A 72 -29.77 12.87 36.73
N HIS A 73 -29.29 14.10 36.64
CA HIS A 73 -29.42 15.10 37.71
C HIS A 73 -30.90 15.36 38.06
N ASN A 74 -31.78 15.43 37.06
CA ASN A 74 -33.22 15.60 37.26
C ASN A 74 -33.90 14.44 38.02
N LEU A 75 -33.22 13.30 38.20
CA LEU A 75 -33.68 12.20 39.05
C LEU A 75 -33.35 12.41 40.54
N GLY A 76 -32.77 13.57 40.90
CA GLY A 76 -32.41 13.93 42.28
C GLY A 76 -30.95 13.65 42.65
N LEU A 77 -30.13 13.18 41.71
CA LEU A 77 -28.70 12.96 41.92
C LEU A 77 -27.93 14.28 41.84
N GLY A 78 -26.86 14.43 42.60
CA GLY A 78 -25.97 15.59 42.46
C GLY A 78 -25.34 15.68 41.07
N LEU A 79 -25.12 16.89 40.57
CA LEU A 79 -24.60 17.11 39.22
C LEU A 79 -23.24 16.43 39.01
N ALA A 80 -22.34 16.51 39.99
CA ALA A 80 -21.02 15.84 39.95
C ALA A 80 -21.14 14.32 39.79
N TRP A 81 -22.02 13.67 40.56
CA TRP A 81 -22.27 12.23 40.46
C TRP A 81 -22.89 11.84 39.13
N SER A 82 -23.73 12.71 38.57
CA SER A 82 -24.34 12.50 37.25
C SER A 82 -23.29 12.47 36.13
N PHE A 83 -22.36 13.43 36.13
CA PHE A 83 -21.22 13.41 35.21
C PHE A 83 -20.28 12.22 35.43
N LEU A 84 -20.06 11.81 36.68
CA LEU A 84 -19.24 10.65 36.99
C LEU A 84 -19.84 9.36 36.44
N ILE A 85 -21.17 9.20 36.53
CA ILE A 85 -21.87 8.03 35.97
C ILE A 85 -21.75 8.02 34.44
N VAL A 86 -21.99 9.14 33.76
CA VAL A 86 -21.87 9.24 32.29
C VAL A 86 -20.43 8.97 31.84
N GLY A 87 -19.45 9.59 32.49
CA GLY A 87 -18.03 9.37 32.21
C GLY A 87 -17.61 7.92 32.47
N GLY A 88 -18.06 7.33 33.58
CA GLY A 88 -17.86 5.92 33.90
C GLY A 88 -18.45 4.99 32.83
N ALA A 89 -19.64 5.28 32.32
CA ALA A 89 -20.26 4.53 31.23
C ALA A 89 -19.40 4.56 29.95
N TYR A 90 -18.82 5.71 29.60
CA TYR A 90 -17.89 5.78 28.46
C TYR A 90 -16.60 4.99 28.67
N ILE A 91 -16.04 4.99 29.88
CA ILE A 91 -14.87 4.17 30.20
C ILE A 91 -15.19 2.69 30.02
N VAL A 92 -16.33 2.22 30.56
CA VAL A 92 -16.77 0.83 30.39
C VAL A 92 -16.96 0.48 28.91
N LEU A 93 -17.63 1.35 28.16
CA LEU A 93 -17.81 1.17 26.72
C LEU A 93 -16.47 1.11 25.96
N ALA A 94 -15.53 2.00 26.29
CA ALA A 94 -14.20 2.04 25.68
C ALA A 94 -13.41 0.76 25.96
N LEU A 95 -13.46 0.23 27.19
CA LEU A 95 -12.82 -1.05 27.53
C LEU A 95 -13.42 -2.22 26.75
N ILE A 96 -14.76 -2.28 26.61
CA ILE A 96 -15.42 -3.32 25.81
C ILE A 96 -14.97 -3.24 24.35
N LEU A 97 -15.01 -2.05 23.76
CA LEU A 97 -14.60 -1.84 22.36
C LEU A 97 -13.11 -2.18 22.15
N LEU A 98 -12.23 -1.82 23.09
CA LEU A 98 -10.82 -2.17 23.04
C LEU A 98 -10.61 -3.69 23.06
N LEU A 99 -11.31 -4.40 23.95
CA LEU A 99 -11.25 -5.87 24.01
C LEU A 99 -11.75 -6.53 22.71
N LEU A 100 -12.84 -6.01 22.13
CA LEU A 100 -13.38 -6.49 20.86
C LEU A 100 -12.40 -6.22 19.70
N ALA A 101 -11.80 -5.03 19.66
CA ALA A 101 -10.79 -4.65 18.68
C ALA A 101 -9.57 -5.58 18.78
N MET A 102 -9.03 -5.77 19.99
CA MET A 102 -7.91 -6.70 20.23
C MET A 102 -8.25 -8.12 19.78
N ARG A 103 -9.48 -8.59 20.03
CA ARG A 103 -9.93 -9.92 19.60
C ARG A 103 -10.05 -10.03 18.07
N LYS A 104 -10.48 -8.98 17.38
CA LYS A 104 -10.50 -8.93 15.91
C LYS A 104 -9.08 -8.90 15.34
N PHE A 105 -8.20 -8.03 15.86
CA PHE A 105 -6.81 -7.95 15.40
C PHE A 105 -6.06 -9.28 15.58
N LYS A 106 -6.27 -9.98 16.71
CA LYS A 106 -5.68 -11.32 16.93
C LYS A 106 -6.16 -12.38 15.95
N ARG A 107 -7.30 -12.18 15.27
CA ARG A 107 -7.81 -13.11 14.25
C ARG A 107 -7.28 -12.81 12.85
N ILE A 108 -6.64 -11.66 12.63
CA ILE A 108 -6.00 -11.33 11.36
C ILE A 108 -4.67 -12.10 11.32
N LYS A 109 -4.67 -13.25 10.65
CA LYS A 109 -3.43 -13.98 10.36
C LYS A 109 -2.62 -13.21 9.31
N PRO A 110 -1.28 -13.11 9.46
CA PRO A 110 -0.45 -12.52 8.42
C PRO A 110 -0.63 -13.31 7.10
N PRO A 111 -0.49 -12.67 5.93
CA PRO A 111 -0.68 -13.35 4.64
C PRO A 111 0.47 -14.32 4.37
N GLU A 112 0.37 -15.54 4.91
CA GLU A 112 1.42 -16.57 4.88
C GLU A 112 1.90 -16.90 3.46
N LYS A 113 0.95 -17.00 2.50
CA LYS A 113 1.27 -17.29 1.10
C LYS A 113 2.09 -16.18 0.44
N SER A 114 1.72 -14.91 0.66
CA SER A 114 2.46 -13.77 0.11
C SER A 114 3.86 -13.66 0.71
N ILE A 115 3.99 -13.93 2.02
CA ILE A 115 5.29 -13.94 2.70
C ILE A 115 6.16 -15.10 2.19
N ALA A 116 5.58 -16.29 1.98
CA ALA A 116 6.29 -17.44 1.45
C ALA A 116 6.79 -17.18 0.01
N SER A 117 5.94 -16.70 -0.89
CA SER A 117 6.35 -16.35 -2.26
C SER A 117 7.43 -15.27 -2.27
N ALA A 118 7.31 -14.21 -1.46
CA ALA A 118 8.33 -13.17 -1.38
C ALA A 118 9.69 -13.71 -0.89
N LYS A 119 9.69 -14.63 0.09
CA LYS A 119 10.91 -15.29 0.57
C LYS A 119 11.54 -16.18 -0.49
N GLU A 120 10.71 -16.93 -1.23
CA GLU A 120 11.17 -17.78 -2.33
C GLU A 120 11.86 -16.93 -3.41
N THR A 121 11.21 -15.86 -3.86
CA THR A 121 11.78 -14.92 -4.84
C THR A 121 13.13 -14.33 -4.37
N ALA A 122 13.20 -13.87 -3.11
CA ALA A 122 14.44 -13.36 -2.53
C ALA A 122 15.55 -14.43 -2.43
N SER A 123 15.18 -15.68 -2.18
CA SER A 123 16.12 -16.80 -2.09
C SER A 123 16.69 -17.22 -3.46
N VAL A 124 15.91 -17.05 -4.53
CA VAL A 124 16.37 -17.33 -5.91
C VAL A 124 17.33 -16.23 -6.37
N LEU A 125 16.97 -14.96 -6.15
CA LEU A 125 17.80 -13.80 -6.50
C LEU A 125 19.13 -13.76 -5.76
N SER A 126 19.18 -14.19 -4.50
CA SER A 126 20.42 -14.20 -3.71
C SER A 126 21.37 -15.36 -4.08
N ARG A 127 20.87 -16.44 -4.70
CA ARG A 127 21.71 -17.56 -5.17
C ARG A 127 22.36 -17.31 -6.52
N THR A 128 21.89 -16.36 -7.31
CA THR A 128 22.54 -15.98 -8.57
C THR A 128 23.79 -15.14 -8.32
N LYS A 129 24.98 -15.77 -8.36
CA LYS A 129 26.26 -15.04 -8.48
C LYS A 129 26.30 -14.29 -9.83
N PRO A 130 26.64 -12.99 -9.85
CA PRO A 130 26.87 -12.26 -11.09
C PRO A 130 27.99 -12.96 -11.87
N HIS A 131 27.67 -13.47 -13.06
CA HIS A 131 28.68 -14.10 -13.91
C HIS A 131 29.66 -13.01 -14.38
N PRO A 132 30.98 -13.18 -14.16
CA PRO A 132 31.96 -12.26 -14.69
C PRO A 132 31.93 -12.36 -16.21
N ARG A 133 31.61 -11.26 -16.90
CA ARG A 133 31.78 -11.17 -18.35
C ARG A 133 33.27 -11.34 -18.66
N THR A 134 33.67 -12.49 -19.19
CA THR A 134 34.97 -12.65 -19.82
C THR A 134 35.01 -11.75 -21.05
N ARG A 135 35.69 -10.60 -20.95
CA ARG A 135 36.00 -9.77 -22.13
C ARG A 135 36.84 -10.63 -23.07
N PRO A 136 36.45 -10.84 -24.33
CA PRO A 136 37.32 -11.50 -25.29
C PRO A 136 38.63 -10.70 -25.38
N ALA A 137 39.75 -11.38 -25.18
CA ALA A 137 41.07 -10.80 -25.27
C ALA A 137 41.25 -10.19 -26.66
N LYS A 138 41.76 -8.96 -26.70
CA LYS A 138 42.11 -8.25 -27.92
C LYS A 138 43.08 -9.13 -28.71
N GLN A 139 42.62 -9.65 -29.84
CA GLN A 139 43.39 -10.54 -30.70
C GLN A 139 44.57 -9.74 -31.29
N PRO A 140 45.83 -10.22 -31.17
CA PRO A 140 46.98 -9.49 -31.71
C PRO A 140 46.91 -9.54 -33.23
N GLU A 141 46.86 -8.36 -33.84
CA GLU A 141 46.95 -8.16 -35.27
C GLU A 141 48.28 -8.77 -35.77
N SER A 142 48.19 -9.83 -36.57
CA SER A 142 49.33 -10.45 -37.22
C SER A 142 49.83 -9.53 -38.32
N THR A 143 50.97 -8.89 -38.07
CA THR A 143 51.87 -8.37 -39.09
C THR A 143 52.17 -9.47 -40.11
N THR A 144 51.68 -9.32 -41.34
CA THR A 144 52.24 -9.98 -42.53
C THR A 144 51.95 -9.07 -43.73
N ALA A 145 52.94 -8.26 -44.09
CA ALA A 145 53.08 -7.71 -45.43
C ALA A 145 54.58 -7.70 -45.73
N ALA A 146 54.95 -8.63 -46.61
CA ALA A 146 56.18 -8.60 -47.39
C ALA A 146 56.03 -7.59 -48.53
#